data_AF-A0A3M0XW62-F1
#
_entry.id   AF-A0A3M0XW62-F1
#
_cell.length_a   1.000
_cell.length_b   1.000
_cell.length_c   1.000
_cell.angle_alpha   90.00
_cell.angle_beta   90.00
_cell.angle_gamma   90.00
#
_symmetry.space_group_name_H-M   'P 1'
#
loop_
_entity.id
_entity.type
_entity.pdbx_description
1 polymer ?
#
loop_
_entity_poly.entity_id
_entity_poly.type
_entity_poly.pdbx_seq_one_letter_code
_entity_poly.pdbx_strand_id
1 'polypeptide(L)'
;MLATLRLRHLRPFVASFSSLVLVVAVLAAALPAPGAAQGITRLGDFGDWSAYKFKEKGNTVCYMASMPKKSEGKYTKRGDVYAIVTHRPAEKVRDEVSIIAGYTYKKDSEVKVIIGDRTFRLFTDKDSAWAPDAAADKALVQAMIKGRTMVVKGTSARGTLTTDTYSLNGFTKTYRTITKACGL
;
A
#
# COMPACT_ATOMS: atom_id res chain seq x y z
N MET A 1 -81.73 5.28 -7.53
CA MET A 1 -81.56 4.36 -6.38
C MET A 1 -81.33 2.97 -6.96
N LEU A 2 -80.30 2.29 -6.45
CA LEU A 2 -79.58 1.18 -7.07
C LEU A 2 -80.48 0.00 -7.51
N ALA A 3 -80.22 -0.55 -8.70
CA ALA A 3 -80.80 -1.82 -9.14
C ALA A 3 -79.71 -2.81 -9.60
N THR A 4 -79.63 -3.90 -8.83
CA THR A 4 -79.46 -5.30 -9.27
C THR A 4 -78.11 -5.79 -9.81
N LEU A 5 -77.45 -6.58 -8.95
CA LEU A 5 -76.65 -7.76 -9.31
C LEU A 5 -77.34 -8.64 -10.37
N ARG A 6 -76.57 -9.14 -11.35
CA ARG A 6 -76.77 -10.48 -11.92
C ARG A 6 -75.43 -11.12 -12.29
N LEU A 7 -75.10 -12.21 -11.60
CA LEU A 7 -74.23 -13.27 -12.12
C LEU A 7 -74.82 -13.81 -13.43
N ARG A 8 -73.94 -14.18 -14.37
CA ARG A 8 -74.09 -15.40 -15.18
C ARG A 8 -72.80 -15.70 -15.93
N HIS A 9 -72.29 -16.90 -15.67
CA HIS A 9 -71.29 -17.59 -16.47
C HIS A 9 -71.69 -17.67 -17.94
N LEU A 10 -70.71 -17.66 -18.84
CA LEU A 10 -70.66 -18.51 -20.05
C LEU A 10 -69.22 -18.51 -20.60
N ARG A 11 -68.75 -19.71 -20.95
CA ARG A 11 -67.41 -20.04 -21.46
C ARG A 11 -67.34 -19.85 -23.01
N PRO A 12 -66.30 -20.41 -23.66
CA PRO A 12 -65.18 -19.74 -24.33
C PRO A 12 -65.43 -19.57 -25.85
N PHE A 13 -64.52 -18.96 -26.61
CA PHE A 13 -64.15 -19.30 -28.00
C PHE A 13 -63.12 -18.25 -28.48
N VAL A 14 -61.83 -18.59 -28.51
CA VAL A 14 -61.01 -18.81 -29.72
C VAL A 14 -61.13 -17.69 -30.77
N ALA A 15 -60.03 -16.96 -31.02
CA ALA A 15 -59.31 -16.96 -32.31
C ALA A 15 -58.49 -15.67 -32.56
N SER A 16 -57.32 -15.90 -33.14
CA SER A 16 -56.62 -15.04 -34.11
C SER A 16 -55.98 -13.72 -33.69
N PHE A 17 -54.65 -13.81 -33.55
CA PHE A 17 -53.64 -12.98 -34.22
C PHE A 17 -54.09 -11.61 -34.75
N SER A 18 -53.61 -10.55 -34.10
CA SER A 18 -53.26 -9.31 -34.78
C SER A 18 -52.05 -8.67 -34.12
N SER A 19 -51.03 -8.47 -34.96
CA SER A 19 -49.73 -7.88 -34.64
C SER A 19 -49.86 -6.55 -33.91
N LEU A 20 -49.24 -6.43 -32.74
CA LEU A 20 -49.00 -5.14 -32.11
C LEU A 20 -47.51 -5.01 -31.74
N VAL A 21 -46.90 -4.03 -32.37
CA VAL A 21 -45.51 -3.56 -32.24
C VAL A 21 -45.10 -3.48 -30.77
N LEU A 22 -44.12 -4.28 -30.35
CA LEU A 22 -43.48 -4.14 -29.04
C LEU A 22 -42.07 -3.59 -29.21
N VAL A 23 -41.90 -2.38 -28.68
CA VAL A 23 -40.69 -1.58 -28.57
C VAL A 23 -39.49 -2.44 -28.15
N VAL A 24 -38.46 -2.51 -29.02
CA VAL A 24 -37.16 -3.07 -28.65
C VAL A 24 -36.48 -2.04 -27.74
N ALA A 25 -36.63 -2.23 -26.43
CA ALA A 25 -35.83 -1.52 -25.44
C ALA A 25 -34.37 -1.98 -25.59
N VAL A 26 -33.54 -1.15 -26.23
CA VAL A 26 -32.08 -1.32 -26.21
C VAL A 26 -31.63 -1.01 -24.79
N LEU A 27 -31.59 -2.04 -23.93
CA LEU A 27 -30.77 -2.01 -22.73
C LEU A 27 -29.31 -1.97 -23.22
N ALA A 28 -28.78 -0.75 -23.35
CA ALA A 28 -27.34 -0.55 -23.37
C ALA A 28 -26.82 -1.00 -22.00
N ALA A 29 -26.42 -2.26 -21.91
CA ALA A 29 -25.65 -2.76 -20.79
C ALA A 29 -24.39 -1.90 -20.69
N ALA A 30 -24.37 -0.99 -19.71
CA ALA A 30 -23.15 -0.32 -19.30
C ALA A 30 -22.20 -1.39 -18.78
N LEU A 31 -21.37 -1.92 -19.67
CA LEU A 31 -20.27 -2.79 -19.28
C LEU A 31 -19.41 -1.99 -18.30
N PRO A 32 -19.15 -2.48 -17.08
CA PRO A 32 -18.17 -1.85 -16.22
C PRO A 32 -16.83 -1.89 -16.97
N ALA A 33 -16.32 -0.70 -17.32
CA ALA A 33 -14.99 -0.59 -17.90
C ALA A 33 -14.00 -1.26 -16.94
N PRO A 34 -13.10 -2.14 -17.41
CA PRO A 34 -12.07 -2.70 -16.55
C PRO A 34 -11.29 -1.53 -15.95
N GLY A 35 -11.40 -1.35 -14.63
CA GLY A 35 -10.61 -0.38 -13.90
C GLY A 35 -9.15 -0.66 -14.21
N ALA A 36 -8.47 0.30 -14.85
CA ALA A 36 -7.06 0.17 -15.14
C ALA A 36 -6.33 -0.10 -13.82
N ALA A 37 -5.84 -1.33 -13.64
CA ALA A 37 -4.93 -1.66 -12.56
C ALA A 37 -3.72 -0.74 -12.72
N GLN A 38 -3.64 0.30 -11.88
CA GLN A 38 -2.55 1.26 -11.94
C GLN A 38 -1.32 0.56 -11.36
N GLY A 39 -0.63 -0.19 -12.24
CA GLY A 39 0.51 -1.02 -11.89
C GLY A 39 1.65 -0.19 -11.29
N ILE A 40 2.33 -0.79 -10.31
CA ILE A 40 3.58 -0.23 -9.77
C ILE A 40 4.60 -0.16 -10.92
N THR A 41 5.06 1.05 -11.22
CA THR A 41 6.12 1.32 -12.18
C THR A 41 7.46 1.31 -11.47
N ARG A 42 8.38 0.47 -11.93
CA ARG A 42 9.76 0.45 -11.44
C ARG A 42 10.59 1.52 -12.14
N LEU A 43 11.24 2.38 -11.35
CA LEU A 43 12.02 3.52 -11.84
C LEU A 43 13.51 3.19 -11.98
N GLY A 44 13.98 2.13 -11.31
CA GLY A 44 15.34 1.63 -11.43
C GLY A 44 15.90 1.05 -10.13
N ASP A 45 17.05 0.42 -10.23
CA ASP A 45 17.86 -0.06 -9.11
C ASP A 45 19.14 0.72 -9.00
N PHE A 46 19.51 1.05 -7.78
CA PHE A 46 20.78 1.71 -7.51
C PHE A 46 21.35 1.11 -6.24
N GLY A 47 22.44 0.35 -6.38
CA GLY A 47 23.04 -0.40 -5.28
C GLY A 47 22.04 -1.40 -4.70
N ASP A 48 21.82 -1.31 -3.39
CA ASP A 48 20.92 -2.22 -2.66
C ASP A 48 19.47 -1.69 -2.56
N TRP A 49 19.13 -0.63 -3.30
CA TRP A 49 17.83 0.06 -3.21
C TRP A 49 17.13 0.14 -4.58
N SER A 50 15.83 -0.13 -4.59
CA SER A 50 14.99 -0.04 -5.79
C SER A 50 13.99 1.11 -5.65
N ALA A 51 13.79 1.88 -6.73
CA ALA A 51 12.84 2.98 -6.81
C ALA A 51 11.57 2.59 -7.58
N TYR A 52 10.43 3.06 -7.09
CA TYR A 52 9.11 2.76 -7.65
C TYR A 52 8.21 4.00 -7.65
N LYS A 53 7.22 3.97 -8.52
CA LYS A 53 6.12 4.94 -8.59
C LYS A 53 4.83 4.21 -8.88
N PHE A 54 3.75 4.56 -8.21
CA PHE A 54 2.42 4.08 -8.54
C PHE A 54 1.39 5.20 -8.36
N LYS A 55 0.14 4.87 -8.64
CA LYS A 55 -0.97 5.77 -8.40
C LYS A 55 -1.87 5.20 -7.31
N GLU A 56 -2.10 5.98 -6.27
CA GLU A 56 -3.05 5.68 -5.20
C GLU A 56 -4.21 6.67 -5.30
N LYS A 57 -5.42 6.17 -5.60
CA LYS A 57 -6.61 7.00 -5.82
C LYS A 57 -6.36 8.13 -6.85
N GLY A 58 -5.61 7.85 -7.91
CA GLY A 58 -5.21 8.80 -8.96
C GLY A 58 -4.01 9.69 -8.62
N ASN A 59 -3.59 9.75 -7.35
CA ASN A 59 -2.46 10.56 -6.90
C ASN A 59 -1.14 9.80 -7.03
N THR A 60 -0.07 10.51 -7.39
CA THR A 60 1.26 9.90 -7.49
C THR A 60 1.80 9.58 -6.10
N VAL A 61 2.27 8.35 -5.92
CA VAL A 61 3.07 7.92 -4.77
C VAL A 61 4.39 7.37 -5.30
N CYS A 62 5.51 7.80 -4.71
CA CYS A 62 6.84 7.32 -5.05
C CYS A 62 7.48 6.74 -3.82
N TYR A 63 8.07 5.56 -3.93
CA TYR A 63 8.72 4.92 -2.80
C TYR A 63 9.98 4.20 -3.25
N MET A 64 10.90 4.04 -2.31
CA MET A 64 12.08 3.21 -2.48
C MET A 64 12.10 2.15 -1.39
N ALA A 65 12.62 0.98 -1.71
CA ALA A 65 12.69 -0.15 -0.79
C ALA A 65 14.05 -0.85 -0.86
N SER A 66 14.44 -1.47 0.24
CA SER A 66 15.59 -2.36 0.33
C SER A 66 15.28 -3.51 1.30
N MET A 67 15.86 -4.67 1.02
CA MET A 67 15.93 -5.80 1.96
C MET A 67 17.24 -5.74 2.75
N PRO A 68 17.27 -6.24 3.99
CA PRO A 68 18.52 -6.28 4.76
C PRO A 68 19.54 -7.20 4.09
N LYS A 69 20.82 -6.85 4.21
CA LYS A 69 21.94 -7.72 3.79
C LYS A 69 22.16 -8.87 4.77
N LYS A 70 21.74 -8.69 6.02
CA LYS A 70 21.83 -9.68 7.08
C LYS A 70 20.63 -9.55 8.00
N SER A 71 19.98 -10.66 8.32
CA SER A 71 18.89 -10.76 9.29
C SER A 71 19.24 -11.80 10.34
N GLU A 72 19.15 -11.41 11.60
CA GLU A 72 19.59 -12.22 12.74
C GLU A 72 18.48 -12.31 13.80
N GLY A 73 18.39 -13.46 14.46
CA GLY A 73 17.44 -13.70 15.55
C GLY A 73 17.22 -15.20 15.77
N LYS A 74 16.70 -15.56 16.95
CA LYS A 74 16.36 -16.95 17.28
C LYS A 74 14.96 -17.30 16.74
N TYR A 75 14.86 -17.46 15.42
CA TYR A 75 13.62 -17.83 14.73
C TYR A 75 13.86 -18.96 13.71
N THR A 76 12.81 -19.74 13.42
CA THR A 76 12.83 -20.80 12.39
C THR A 76 12.35 -20.30 11.03
N LYS A 77 11.36 -19.40 11.02
CA LYS A 77 10.81 -18.76 9.81
C LYS A 77 10.40 -17.33 10.11
N ARG A 78 10.64 -16.45 9.13
CA ARG A 78 10.25 -15.04 9.09
C ARG A 78 9.79 -14.70 7.67
N GLY A 79 8.83 -13.79 7.54
CA GLY A 79 8.41 -13.26 6.24
C GLY A 79 9.42 -12.27 5.66
N ASP A 80 9.05 -11.64 4.56
CA ASP A 80 9.89 -10.63 3.92
C ASP A 80 10.06 -9.39 4.80
N VAL A 81 11.24 -8.78 4.72
CA VAL A 81 11.65 -7.67 5.59
C VAL A 81 12.10 -6.52 4.70
N TYR A 82 11.55 -5.33 4.92
CA TYR A 82 11.83 -4.16 4.09
C TYR A 82 12.06 -2.91 4.92
N ALA A 83 13.01 -2.09 4.48
CA ALA A 83 13.05 -0.68 4.83
C ALA A 83 12.54 0.12 3.63
N ILE A 84 11.61 1.05 3.87
CA ILE A 84 10.90 1.79 2.83
C ILE A 84 10.95 3.29 3.15
N VAL A 85 11.18 4.12 2.13
CA VAL A 85 11.00 5.58 2.20
C VAL A 85 9.98 6.00 1.15
N THR A 86 8.93 6.71 1.57
CA THR A 86 7.79 7.06 0.73
C THR A 86 7.58 8.57 0.63
N HIS A 87 7.11 9.02 -0.54
CA HIS A 87 6.61 10.36 -0.78
C HIS A 87 5.16 10.28 -1.28
N ARG A 88 4.27 11.02 -0.62
CA ARG A 88 2.85 11.17 -0.97
C ARG A 88 2.53 12.66 -1.13
N PRO A 89 2.89 13.28 -2.27
CA PRO A 89 2.71 14.72 -2.47
C PRO A 89 1.28 15.22 -2.24
N ALA A 90 0.27 14.44 -2.63
CA ALA A 90 -1.14 14.79 -2.43
C ALA A 90 -1.55 14.92 -0.95
N GLU A 91 -0.87 14.18 -0.07
CA GLU A 91 -1.08 14.21 1.38
C GLU A 91 -0.09 15.13 2.11
N LYS A 92 0.81 15.79 1.35
CA LYS A 92 1.93 16.59 1.87
C LYS A 92 2.86 15.77 2.79
N VAL A 93 2.91 14.45 2.60
CA VAL A 93 3.83 13.55 3.31
C VAL A 93 5.08 13.36 2.47
N ARG A 94 6.23 13.65 3.07
CA ARG A 94 7.56 13.49 2.48
C ARG A 94 8.43 12.71 3.46
N ASP A 95 9.38 11.95 2.93
CA ASP A 95 10.39 11.22 3.70
C ASP A 95 9.83 10.16 4.67
N GLU A 96 8.57 9.73 4.56
CA GLU A 96 7.95 8.75 5.46
C GLU A 96 8.75 7.44 5.46
N VAL A 97 9.38 7.13 6.58
CA VAL A 97 10.17 5.92 6.77
C VAL A 97 9.32 4.85 7.43
N SER A 98 9.32 3.65 6.85
CA SER A 98 8.70 2.49 7.45
C SER A 98 9.59 1.25 7.38
N ILE A 99 9.46 0.39 8.39
CA ILE A 99 10.11 -0.92 8.46
C ILE A 99 9.04 -2.00 8.51
N ILE A 100 9.00 -2.88 7.51
CA ILE A 100 8.20 -4.11 7.54
C ILE A 100 9.08 -5.22 8.11
N ALA A 101 8.65 -5.83 9.21
CA ALA A 101 9.45 -6.83 9.92
C ALA A 101 9.26 -8.26 9.43
N GLY A 102 8.26 -8.59 8.62
CA GLY A 102 7.96 -9.98 8.28
C GLY A 102 7.49 -10.83 9.48
N TYR A 103 7.06 -10.16 10.55
CA TYR A 103 6.39 -10.71 11.73
C TYR A 103 5.59 -9.58 12.41
N THR A 104 4.58 -9.93 13.22
CA THR A 104 3.94 -8.96 14.11
C THR A 104 4.87 -8.57 15.26
N TYR A 105 5.11 -7.28 15.47
CA TYR A 105 5.88 -6.75 16.59
C TYR A 105 5.20 -7.04 17.94
N LYS A 106 6.00 -7.07 19.00
CA LYS A 106 5.49 -7.10 20.37
C LYS A 106 4.66 -5.85 20.62
N LYS A 107 3.49 -6.01 21.23
CA LYS A 107 2.64 -4.90 21.62
C LYS A 107 3.41 -3.93 22.53
N ASP A 108 3.20 -2.62 22.30
CA ASP A 108 3.82 -1.52 23.04
C ASP A 108 5.36 -1.54 23.00
N SER A 109 5.94 -2.17 21.97
CA SER A 109 7.39 -2.15 21.73
C SER A 109 7.78 -1.04 20.76
N GLU A 110 9.08 -0.75 20.72
CA GLU A 110 9.66 0.18 19.76
C GLU A 110 10.68 -0.54 18.90
N VAL A 111 10.86 -0.04 17.68
CA VAL A 111 11.97 -0.41 16.81
C VAL A 111 13.08 0.62 16.96
N LYS A 112 14.31 0.16 17.14
CA LYS A 112 15.51 1.02 17.17
C LYS A 112 16.21 0.97 15.82
N VAL A 113 16.39 2.12 15.20
CA VAL A 113 17.17 2.28 13.96
C VAL A 113 18.47 3.01 14.29
N ILE A 114 19.60 2.41 13.94
CA ILE A 114 20.94 2.90 14.30
C ILE A 114 21.74 3.13 13.03
N ILE A 115 22.28 4.34 12.85
CA ILE A 115 23.11 4.74 11.71
C ILE A 115 24.29 5.55 12.24
N GLY A 116 25.48 4.95 12.23
CA GLY A 116 26.64 5.54 12.89
C GLY A 116 26.41 5.68 14.41
N ASP A 117 26.52 6.89 14.92
CA ASP A 117 26.27 7.27 16.31
C ASP A 117 24.81 7.67 16.59
N ARG A 118 23.98 7.80 15.55
CA ARG A 118 22.59 8.24 15.68
C ARG A 118 21.66 7.06 15.91
N THR A 119 20.74 7.21 16.86
CA THR A 119 19.68 6.25 17.14
C THR A 119 18.30 6.91 17.02
N PHE A 120 17.39 6.26 16.32
CA PHE A 120 16.00 6.66 16.15
C PHE A 120 15.09 5.59 16.73
N ARG A 121 13.95 6.02 17.29
CA ARG A 121 12.91 5.14 17.84
C ARG A 121 11.68 5.27 16.97
N LEU A 122 11.18 4.12 16.53
CA LEU A 122 9.99 4.01 15.69
C LEU A 122 8.91 3.30 16.51
N PHE A 123 7.68 3.80 16.41
CA PHE A 123 6.52 3.13 17.02
C PHE A 123 6.08 1.98 16.12
N THR A 124 5.54 0.92 16.72
CA THR A 124 5.10 -0.28 16.00
C THR A 124 3.58 -0.30 15.85
N ASP A 125 3.09 -0.67 14.68
CA ASP A 125 1.73 -1.17 14.47
C ASP A 125 1.77 -2.45 13.63
N LYS A 126 1.17 -3.51 14.16
CA LYS A 126 1.22 -4.88 13.61
C LYS A 126 2.64 -5.29 13.24
N ASP A 127 2.93 -5.46 11.95
CA ASP A 127 4.21 -5.93 11.40
C ASP A 127 5.12 -4.79 10.93
N SER A 128 4.68 -3.54 11.12
CA SER A 128 5.31 -2.36 10.56
C SER A 128 5.69 -1.37 11.67
N ALA A 129 6.71 -0.55 11.42
CA ALA A 129 7.15 0.48 12.34
C ALA A 129 7.48 1.77 11.61
N TRP A 130 7.13 2.92 12.21
CA TRP A 130 7.25 4.25 11.60
C TRP A 130 7.89 5.26 12.54
N ALA A 131 8.52 6.29 11.97
CA ALA A 131 8.99 7.42 12.77
C ALA A 131 7.80 8.15 13.40
N PRO A 132 7.96 8.75 14.60
CA PRO A 132 6.84 9.36 15.33
C PRO A 132 6.24 10.59 14.64
N ASP A 133 7.00 11.27 13.79
CA ASP A 133 6.59 12.48 13.10
C ASP A 133 7.48 12.80 11.89
N ALA A 134 7.07 13.80 11.11
CA ALA A 134 7.77 14.26 9.91
C ALA A 134 9.18 14.83 10.19
N ALA A 135 9.44 15.35 11.40
CA ALA A 135 10.76 15.85 11.75
C ALA A 135 11.73 14.68 12.01
N ALA A 136 11.26 13.62 12.67
CA ALA A 136 11.99 12.39 12.88
C ALA A 136 12.25 11.66 11.54
N ASP A 137 11.26 11.59 10.65
CA ASP A 137 11.43 11.06 9.28
C ASP A 137 12.54 11.78 8.53
N LYS A 138 12.45 13.12 8.44
CA LYS A 138 13.47 13.94 7.80
C LYS A 138 14.84 13.71 8.42
N ALA A 139 14.94 13.69 9.74
CA ALA A 139 16.20 13.48 10.46
C ALA A 139 16.80 12.10 10.19
N LEU A 140 15.96 11.06 10.05
CA LEU A 140 16.33 9.69 9.73
C LEU A 140 16.79 9.57 8.27
N VAL A 141 16.03 10.08 7.30
CA VAL A 141 16.45 10.12 5.89
C VAL A 141 17.78 10.86 5.73
N GLN A 142 17.99 11.98 6.42
CA GLN A 142 19.27 12.68 6.38
C GLN A 142 20.42 11.85 6.97
N ALA A 143 20.16 11.03 7.99
CA ALA A 143 21.16 10.07 8.47
C ALA A 143 21.43 8.98 7.42
N MET A 144 20.40 8.46 6.75
CA MET A 144 20.54 7.45 5.71
C MET A 144 21.34 7.96 4.49
N ILE A 145 21.15 9.23 4.09
CA ILE A 145 21.92 9.87 3.01
C ILE A 145 23.43 9.93 3.33
N LYS A 146 23.78 10.19 4.60
CA LYS A 146 25.17 10.34 5.06
C LYS A 146 25.79 9.03 5.53
N GLY A 147 24.97 8.04 5.84
CA GLY A 147 25.36 6.76 6.41
C GLY A 147 25.85 5.75 5.38
N ARG A 148 26.49 4.70 5.87
CA ARG A 148 26.93 3.55 5.05
C ARG A 148 26.13 2.29 5.36
N THR A 149 25.70 2.15 6.61
CA THR A 149 24.99 0.98 7.14
C THR A 149 23.91 1.47 8.08
N MET A 150 22.75 0.80 8.06
CA MET A 150 21.66 1.01 8.98
C MET A 150 21.34 -0.31 9.69
N VAL A 151 21.30 -0.30 11.01
CA VAL A 151 20.94 -1.46 11.83
C VAL A 151 19.58 -1.23 12.45
N VAL A 152 18.67 -2.16 12.25
CA VAL A 152 17.31 -2.12 12.76
C VAL A 152 17.11 -3.23 13.77
N LYS A 153 16.67 -2.89 14.97
CA LYS A 153 16.39 -3.87 16.05
C LYS A 153 14.93 -3.80 16.44
N GLY A 154 14.26 -4.94 16.41
CA GLY A 154 12.85 -5.08 16.76
C GLY A 154 12.59 -6.35 17.54
N THR A 155 11.46 -6.41 18.25
CA THR A 155 11.05 -7.60 19.00
C THR A 155 9.72 -8.09 18.47
N SER A 156 9.66 -9.36 18.05
CA SER A 156 8.40 -9.97 17.62
C SER A 156 7.43 -10.19 18.78
N ALA A 157 6.15 -10.36 18.47
CA ALA A 157 5.11 -10.72 19.44
C ALA A 157 5.41 -12.02 20.22
N ARG A 158 6.27 -12.88 19.67
CA ARG A 158 6.75 -14.12 20.32
C ARG A 158 7.96 -13.90 21.24
N GLY A 159 8.43 -12.67 21.41
CA GLY A 159 9.56 -12.33 22.27
C GLY A 159 10.95 -12.48 21.62
N THR A 160 11.03 -12.88 20.36
CA THR A 160 12.31 -12.96 19.63
C THR A 160 12.80 -11.55 19.28
N LEU A 161 13.97 -11.18 19.79
CA LEU A 161 14.75 -10.02 19.33
C LEU A 161 15.36 -10.34 17.97
N THR A 162 15.16 -9.45 16.99
CA THR A 162 15.82 -9.52 15.69
C THR A 162 16.72 -8.31 15.45
N THR A 163 17.77 -8.52 14.65
CA THR A 163 18.66 -7.47 14.17
C THR A 163 18.79 -7.60 12.66
N ASP A 164 18.41 -6.54 11.95
CA ASP A 164 18.48 -6.46 10.50
C ASP A 164 19.50 -5.39 10.10
N THR A 165 20.47 -5.76 9.28
CA THR A 165 21.53 -4.86 8.82
C THR A 165 21.34 -4.55 7.35
N TYR A 166 21.08 -3.28 7.04
CA TYR A 166 20.89 -2.75 5.69
C TYR A 166 22.16 -2.04 5.22
N SER A 167 22.51 -2.26 3.95
CA SER A 167 23.45 -1.41 3.25
C SER A 167 22.75 -0.12 2.80
N LEU A 168 23.42 1.01 2.97
CA LEU A 168 22.96 2.30 2.42
C LEU A 168 23.60 2.60 1.06
N ASN A 169 24.29 1.63 0.45
CA ASN A 169 24.81 1.76 -0.90
C ASN A 169 23.66 2.00 -1.89
N GLY A 170 23.75 3.12 -2.61
CA GLY A 170 22.76 3.53 -3.60
C GLY A 170 21.60 4.35 -3.05
N PHE A 171 21.45 4.46 -1.72
CA PHE A 171 20.34 5.17 -1.07
C PHE A 171 20.16 6.58 -1.65
N THR A 172 21.21 7.40 -1.68
CA THR A 172 21.14 8.79 -2.15
C THR A 172 20.69 8.91 -3.61
N LYS A 173 21.11 7.98 -4.49
CA LYS A 173 20.70 8.00 -5.90
C LYS A 173 19.22 7.59 -6.02
N THR A 174 18.81 6.54 -5.33
CA THR A 174 17.41 6.08 -5.31
C THR A 174 16.47 7.12 -4.72
N TYR A 175 16.87 7.77 -3.62
CA TYR A 175 16.14 8.86 -2.98
C TYR A 175 15.89 10.03 -3.94
N ARG A 176 16.93 10.47 -4.66
CA ARG A 176 16.80 11.50 -5.70
C ARG A 176 15.86 11.07 -6.83
N THR A 177 15.89 9.80 -7.22
CA THR A 177 15.00 9.25 -8.26
C THR A 177 13.54 9.31 -7.83
N ILE A 178 13.19 8.89 -6.61
CA ILE A 178 11.79 8.95 -6.13
C ILE A 178 11.34 10.39 -5.86
N THR A 179 12.25 11.25 -5.39
CA THR A 179 12.00 12.69 -5.20
C THR A 179 11.63 13.34 -6.52
N LYS A 180 12.45 13.15 -7.57
CA LYS A 180 12.19 13.64 -8.93
C LYS A 180 10.88 13.08 -9.49
N ALA A 181 10.63 11.78 -9.32
CA ALA A 181 9.42 11.13 -9.82
C ALA A 181 8.12 11.66 -9.20
N CYS A 182 8.22 12.23 -7.99
CA CYS A 182 7.12 12.86 -7.28
C CYS A 182 7.08 14.39 -7.40
N GLY A 183 7.99 14.99 -8.18
CA GLY A 183 8.03 16.44 -8.40
C GLY A 183 8.40 17.24 -7.15
N LEU A 184 9.22 16.65 -6.28
CA LEU A 184 9.66 17.21 -4.99
C LEU A 184 11.13 17.65 -4.97
#